data_AF-A0A1I3BXS1-F1
#
_entry.id   AF-A0A1I3BXS1-F1
#
_cell.length_a   1.000
_cell.length_b   1.000
_cell.length_c   1.000
_cell.angle_alpha   90.00
_cell.angle_beta   90.00
_cell.angle_gamma   90.00
#
_symmetry.space_group_name_H-M   'P 1'
#
loop_
_entity.id
_entity.type
_entity.pdbx_description
1 polymer ?
#
loop_
_entity_poly.entity_id
_entity_poly.type
_entity_poly.pdbx_seq_one_letter_code
_entity_poly.pdbx_strand_id
1 'polypeptide(L)'
;MDIREILAINLRKLRQARGLSQEELAHRAEIDRTYISALERSVYAAGIDVVDRLARSLGVEASDLLTRPPTSTKKKTRGQAD
;
A
#
# COMPACT_ATOMS: atom_id res chain seq x y z
N MET A 1 8.13 -10.61 -3.52
CA MET A 1 7.26 -9.77 -2.69
C MET A 1 6.25 -10.64 -1.98
N ASP A 2 6.27 -10.66 -0.65
CA ASP A 2 5.22 -11.27 0.16
C ASP A 2 3.95 -10.37 0.17
N ILE A 3 2.83 -10.86 0.73
CA ILE A 3 1.56 -10.10 0.74
C ILE A 3 1.62 -8.86 1.64
N ARG A 4 2.47 -8.87 2.68
CA ARG A 4 2.62 -7.73 3.61
C ARG A 4 3.39 -6.58 2.94
N GLU A 5 4.41 -6.91 2.16
CA GLU A 5 5.15 -5.94 1.35
C GLU A 5 4.24 -5.29 0.29
N ILE A 6 3.35 -6.07 -0.32
CA ILE A 6 2.35 -5.55 -1.28
C ILE A 6 1.40 -4.58 -0.58
N LEU A 7 0.84 -4.97 0.56
CA LEU A 7 -0.01 -4.10 1.38
C LEU A 7 0.71 -2.81 1.75
N ALA A 8 1.94 -2.89 2.26
CA ALA A 8 2.73 -1.74 2.68
C ALA A 8 2.93 -0.71 1.55
N ILE A 9 3.28 -1.20 0.36
CA ILE A 9 3.52 -0.37 -0.83
C ILE A 9 2.23 0.27 -1.32
N ASN A 10 1.15 -0.51 -1.44
CA ASN A 10 -0.12 -0.02 -1.94
C ASN A 10 -0.76 0.96 -0.95
N LEU A 11 -0.70 0.67 0.36
CA LEU A 11 -1.17 1.57 1.41
C LEU A 11 -0.50 2.94 1.30
N ARG A 12 0.84 2.96 1.24
CA ARG A 12 1.61 4.20 1.10
C ARG A 12 1.27 4.94 -0.19
N LYS A 13 1.22 4.23 -1.32
CA LYS A 13 0.90 4.80 -2.63
C LYS A 13 -0.49 5.44 -2.64
N LEU A 14 -1.51 4.71 -2.19
CA LEU A 14 -2.90 5.16 -2.21
C LEU A 14 -3.15 6.28 -1.21
N ARG A 15 -2.47 6.27 -0.05
CA ARG A 15 -2.49 7.37 0.91
C ARG A 15 -1.90 8.65 0.31
N GLN A 16 -0.72 8.56 -0.31
CA GLN A 16 -0.05 9.70 -0.94
C GLN A 16 -0.85 10.26 -2.12
N ALA A 17 -1.47 9.39 -2.94
CA ALA A 17 -2.34 9.81 -4.04
C ALA A 17 -3.55 10.64 -3.58
N ARG A 18 -3.92 10.53 -2.30
CA ARG A 18 -5.00 11.29 -1.66
C ARG A 18 -4.53 12.50 -0.87
N GLY A 19 -3.23 12.77 -0.85
CA GLY A 19 -2.65 13.86 -0.08
C GLY A 19 -2.77 13.69 1.44
N LEU A 20 -3.02 12.47 1.93
CA LEU A 20 -3.21 12.23 3.37
C LEU A 20 -1.87 12.03 4.08
N SER A 21 -1.70 12.63 5.25
CA SER A 21 -0.63 12.25 6.18
C SER A 21 -0.93 10.88 6.80
N GLN A 22 0.07 10.25 7.44
CA GLN A 22 -0.17 9.01 8.21
C GLN A 22 -1.15 9.26 9.37
N GLU A 23 -1.08 10.44 10.00
CA GLU A 23 -1.96 10.83 11.10
C GLU A 23 -3.40 11.03 10.64
N GLU A 24 -3.60 11.67 9.48
CA GLU A 24 -4.92 11.86 8.89
C GLU A 24 -5.55 10.51 8.49
N LEU A 25 -4.77 9.60 7.89
CA LEU A 25 -5.27 8.26 7.57
C LEU A 25 -5.61 7.48 8.84
N ALA A 26 -4.76 7.56 9.86
CA ALA A 26 -4.98 6.90 11.15
C ALA A 26 -6.29 7.37 11.80
N HIS A 27 -6.51 8.68 11.81
CA HIS A 27 -7.74 9.28 12.32
C HIS A 27 -8.97 8.80 11.54
N ARG A 28 -8.94 8.83 10.20
CA ARG A 28 -10.07 8.36 9.36
C ARG A 28 -10.36 6.87 9.48
N ALA A 29 -9.33 6.06 9.70
CA ALA A 29 -9.46 4.60 9.84
C ALA A 29 -9.69 4.16 11.30
N GLU A 30 -9.77 5.10 12.24
CA GLU A 30 -9.91 4.86 13.68
C GLU A 30 -8.86 3.87 14.22
N ILE A 31 -7.59 4.07 13.82
CA ILE A 31 -6.46 3.27 14.29
C ILE A 31 -5.27 4.14 14.67
N ASP A 32 -4.30 3.55 15.38
CA ASP A 32 -3.14 4.28 15.85
C ASP A 32 -2.18 4.68 14.70
N ARG A 33 -1.69 5.92 14.72
CA ARG A 33 -0.73 6.43 13.72
C ARG A 33 0.57 5.62 13.65
N THR A 34 1.07 5.14 14.78
CA THR A 34 2.26 4.27 14.82
C THR A 34 1.98 2.92 14.17
N TYR A 35 0.74 2.43 14.23
CA TYR A 35 0.33 1.23 13.51
C TYR A 35 0.31 1.46 12.00
N ILE A 36 -0.24 2.59 11.50
CA ILE A 36 -0.10 2.98 10.08
C ILE A 36 1.37 3.00 9.64
N SER A 37 2.23 3.65 10.44
CA SER A 37 3.66 3.71 10.17
C SER A 37 4.33 2.33 10.14
N ALA A 38 3.92 1.41 11.01
CA ALA A 38 4.40 0.04 11.03
C ALA A 38 3.92 -0.78 9.83
N LEU A 39 2.66 -0.59 9.40
CA LEU A 39 2.10 -1.23 8.21
C LEU A 39 2.81 -0.75 6.93
N GLU A 40 3.04 0.55 6.76
CA GLU A 40 3.78 1.08 5.59
C GLU A 40 5.25 0.65 5.53
N ARG A 41 5.81 0.21 6.67
CA ARG A 41 7.15 -0.37 6.76
C ARG A 41 7.16 -1.90 6.75
N SER A 42 6.00 -2.54 6.59
CA SER A 42 5.83 -4.00 6.63
C SER A 42 6.34 -4.67 7.93
N VAL A 43 6.29 -3.95 9.06
CA VAL A 43 6.72 -4.46 10.38
C VAL A 43 5.65 -5.37 10.99
N TYR A 44 4.37 -5.07 10.75
CA TYR A 44 3.23 -5.86 11.25
C TYR A 44 2.35 -6.35 10.11
N ALA A 45 1.64 -7.45 10.38
CA ALA A 45 0.54 -7.90 9.53
C ALA A 45 -0.76 -7.19 9.95
N ALA A 46 -1.52 -6.69 8.97
CA ALA A 46 -2.87 -6.22 9.21
C ALA A 46 -3.84 -7.41 9.27
N GLY A 47 -4.76 -7.39 10.23
CA GLY A 47 -5.95 -8.25 10.19
C GLY A 47 -6.90 -7.80 9.07
N ILE A 48 -7.80 -8.69 8.64
CA ILE A 48 -8.69 -8.41 7.51
C ILE A 48 -9.61 -7.19 7.76
N ASP A 49 -10.07 -6.99 9.00
CA ASP A 49 -10.89 -5.83 9.37
C ASP A 49 -10.12 -4.51 9.34
N VAL A 50 -8.80 -4.56 9.53
CA VAL A 50 -7.92 -3.38 9.38
C VAL A 50 -7.76 -3.07 7.90
N VAL A 51 -7.60 -4.09 7.04
CA VAL A 51 -7.53 -3.90 5.59
C VAL A 51 -8.82 -3.28 5.06
N ASP A 52 -9.99 -3.76 5.49
CA ASP A 52 -11.29 -3.18 5.10
C ASP A 52 -11.43 -1.72 5.58
N ARG A 53 -11.10 -1.42 6.84
CA ARG A 53 -11.13 -0.04 7.35
C ARG A 53 -10.20 0.90 6.59
N LEU A 54 -8.98 0.45 6.31
CA LEU A 54 -8.03 1.21 5.49
C LEU A 54 -8.60 1.46 4.10
N ALA A 55 -9.15 0.44 3.45
CA ALA A 55 -9.75 0.55 2.13
C ALA A 55 -10.90 1.58 2.12
N ARG A 56 -11.81 1.51 3.10
CA ARG A 56 -12.92 2.48 3.25
C ARG A 56 -12.44 3.90 3.53
N SER A 57 -11.45 4.08 4.41
CA SER A 57 -10.89 5.40 4.75
C SER A 57 -10.18 6.06 3.57
N LEU A 58 -9.64 5.25 2.66
CA LEU A 58 -9.13 5.68 1.37
C LEU A 58 -10.28 5.80 0.35
N GLY A 59 -11.35 5.03 0.43
CA GLY A 59 -12.35 4.96 -0.65
C GLY A 59 -11.78 4.22 -1.86
N VAL A 60 -11.24 3.04 -1.60
CA VAL A 60 -10.82 2.02 -2.58
C VAL A 60 -11.41 0.67 -2.19
N GLU A 61 -11.30 -0.32 -3.06
CA GLU A 61 -11.60 -1.70 -2.69
C GLU A 61 -10.44 -2.31 -1.90
N ALA A 62 -10.73 -3.26 -0.99
CA ALA A 62 -9.71 -3.96 -0.23
C ALA A 62 -8.71 -4.71 -1.15
N SER A 63 -9.17 -5.16 -2.33
CA SER A 63 -8.31 -5.76 -3.35
C SER A 63 -7.23 -4.81 -3.88
N ASP A 64 -7.49 -3.49 -3.91
CA ASP A 64 -6.50 -2.51 -4.37
C ASP A 64 -5.30 -2.41 -3.44
N LEU A 65 -5.50 -2.70 -2.15
CA LEU A 65 -4.43 -2.82 -1.16
C LEU A 65 -3.60 -4.11 -1.34
N LEU A 66 -4.20 -5.17 -1.88
CA LEU A 66 -3.58 -6.50 -1.96
C LEU A 66 -3.10 -6.89 -3.38
N THR A 67 -3.40 -6.08 -4.38
CA THR A 67 -3.02 -6.33 -5.78
C THR A 67 -1.53 -6.14 -5.98
N ARG A 68 -0.86 -7.14 -6.57
CA ARG A 68 0.56 -7.03 -6.93
C ARG A 68 0.77 -5.88 -7.91
N PRO A 69 1.64 -4.90 -7.61
CA PRO A 69 1.98 -3.89 -8.60
C PRO A 69 2.66 -4.57 -9.80
N PRO A 70 2.43 -4.08 -11.04
CA PRO A 70 3.06 -4.64 -12.22
C PRO A 70 4.58 -4.59 -12.03
N THR A 71 5.24 -5.74 -12.17
CA THR A 71 6.69 -5.79 -12.13
C THR A 71 7.21 -4.95 -13.29
N SER A 72 8.03 -3.95 -12.99
CA SER A 72 8.81 -3.26 -13.99
C SER A 72 9.77 -4.28 -14.61
N THR A 73 9.35 -4.97 -15.67
CA THR A 73 10.28 -5.59 -16.59
C THR A 73 11.00 -4.42 -17.26
N LYS A 74 12.18 -4.04 -16.75
CA LYS A 74 13.13 -3.25 -17.54
C LYS A 74 13.25 -3.96 -18.88
N LYS A 75 12.67 -3.41 -19.96
CA LYS A 75 12.99 -3.84 -21.32
C LYS A 75 14.51 -3.73 -21.42
N LYS A 76 15.21 -4.86 -21.46
CA LYS A 76 16.58 -4.91 -21.98
C LYS A 76 16.46 -4.36 -23.39
N THR A 77 16.87 -3.12 -23.61
CA THR A 77 17.18 -2.61 -24.94
C THR A 77 18.33 -3.49 -25.43
N ARG A 78 18.00 -4.58 -26.13
CA ARG A 78 18.95 -5.28 -27.00
C ARG A 78 19.23 -4.28 -28.12
N GLY A 79 20.32 -3.55 -27.98
CA GLY A 79 20.98 -2.95 -29.14
C GLY A 79 21.44 -4.12 -30.02
N GLN A 80 20.62 -4.47 -30.99
CA GLN A 80 21.03 -5.19 -32.19
C GLN A 80 21.14 -4.12 -33.26
N ALA A 81 22.38 -3.77 -33.60
CA ALA A 81 22.73 -3.12 -34.85
C ALA A 81 24.03 -3.79 -35.26
N ASP A 82 23.87 -4.85 -36.06
CA ASP A 82 24.88 -5.31 -37.00
C ASP A 82 24.87 -4.38 -38.21
#